data_AF-K8DZU9-F1
#
_entry.id   AF-K8DZU9-F1
#
_cell.length_a   1.000
_cell.length_b   1.000
_cell.length_c   1.000
_cell.angle_alpha   90.00
_cell.angle_beta   90.00
_cell.angle_gamma   90.00
#
_symmetry.space_group_name_H-M   'P 1'
#
loop_
_entity.id
_entity.type
_entity.pdbx_description
1 polymer ?
#
loop_
_entity_poly.entity_id
_entity_poly.type
_entity_poly.pdbx_seq_one_letter_code
_entity_poly.pdbx_strand_id
1 'polypeptide(L)'
;MVPLTVVGTATGPELIYPMQDAASLVTDPQNFGIIMMSHHSAQQILNLPGQINQVVIKLAPGADEKKVRQQVEHILQPYGNLAAYPRQQQLSHAVLQSKLDGLRASSRFLPVIFLGIAAAIQFIVLRRLIKSQRTQIGVMKALGCRNGQIIAHYTAYALAVALAGALLGCLLGVLLASVISQTFAKYFNLPAALGGVNQQAILYGFWLSLATGGLAGVTASQDISKIQPATAMRPAPPLKGGPILPEKWQWFWRRLDAGRKMSWRTTLRHRGRFAFTLAGVMLAVGMLVAALFTRDAVDYMLREHFQQQQRYNYLLRFSHPVKESELLAIRRLAGVQKVEPLLELPVRLHHQGKSEENLLVGLPAGVTLKKLTEAAGQPMHLPPAGLLVHARTAQKLGLRPGHWVVAEIMGEKGLSRKAALKVAGIHHQIIGQASYIRLPQANQLLGESHLVSGAMLLVDPGLSVEPENQLNRLTGVSFILSKQKELDYFKQNLDSLLYTVSLMVLFAALLGFAIVYNTAVINFNERKRELASLLMLGFTAREVAGLLHRVTILQALPGVLLGLPLGYFMARGYAQAVSSDLFSLPAVIYPATYLYAALGGILFIAAAHLLAVRQLRQLDFAEVLKNKD
;
A
#
# COMPACT_ATOMS: atom_id res chain seq x y z
N MET A 1 24.12 14.37 36.45
CA MET A 1 24.10 14.76 35.01
C MET A 1 25.52 15.19 34.63
N VAL A 2 26.02 14.79 33.47
CA VAL A 2 27.35 15.21 32.98
C VAL A 2 27.13 16.30 31.91
N PRO A 3 27.65 17.53 32.07
CA PRO A 3 27.55 18.55 31.04
C PRO A 3 28.41 18.17 29.83
N LEU A 4 27.83 18.23 28.63
CA LEU A 4 28.51 17.95 27.36
C LEU A 4 28.45 19.19 26.47
N THR A 5 29.59 19.58 25.91
CA THR A 5 29.66 20.66 24.92
C THR A 5 29.36 20.08 23.53
N VAL A 6 28.32 20.59 22.87
CA VAL A 6 27.99 20.20 21.49
C VAL A 6 28.97 20.89 20.54
N VAL A 7 29.82 20.10 19.87
CA VAL A 7 30.84 20.60 18.92
C VAL A 7 30.39 20.57 17.46
N GLY A 8 29.31 19.85 17.14
CA GLY A 8 28.78 19.72 15.78
C GLY A 8 27.78 18.58 15.63
N THR A 9 27.39 18.29 14.40
CA THR A 9 26.48 17.19 14.04
C THR A 9 27.20 16.15 13.18
N ALA A 10 26.87 14.87 13.37
CA ALA A 10 27.45 13.76 12.62
C ALA A 10 26.35 12.81 12.12
N THR A 11 26.61 12.12 11.01
CA THR A 11 25.69 11.14 10.41
C THR A 11 26.42 9.82 10.16
N GLY A 12 25.86 8.72 10.67
CA GLY A 12 26.35 7.36 10.43
C GLY A 12 25.36 6.56 9.57
N PRO A 13 25.81 5.80 8.55
CA PRO A 13 24.93 4.96 7.73
C PRO A 13 24.23 3.87 8.54
N GLU A 14 24.78 3.47 9.69
CA GLU A 14 24.18 2.56 10.65
C GLU A 14 23.00 3.17 11.44
N LEU A 15 22.84 4.50 11.41
CA LEU A 15 21.91 5.25 12.27
C LEU A 15 20.95 6.15 11.47
N ILE A 16 20.72 5.86 10.19
CA ILE A 16 19.80 6.62 9.31
C ILE A 16 18.40 6.71 9.92
N TYR A 17 17.93 5.62 10.55
CA TYR A 17 16.68 5.61 11.28
C TYR A 17 16.98 5.37 12.77
N PRO A 18 16.92 6.41 13.63
CA PRO A 18 17.40 6.36 15.01
C PRO A 18 16.40 5.63 15.91
N MET A 19 16.27 4.32 15.72
CA MET A 19 15.41 3.48 16.55
C MET A 19 16.12 3.05 17.81
N GLN A 20 15.43 3.16 18.93
CA GLN A 20 15.88 2.64 20.19
C GLN A 20 15.76 1.11 20.25
N ASP A 21 14.66 0.55 19.70
CA ASP A 21 14.42 -0.89 19.63
C ASP A 21 13.57 -1.28 18.41
N ALA A 22 13.45 -2.59 18.16
CA ALA A 22 12.66 -3.12 17.06
C ALA A 22 11.13 -3.01 17.27
N ALA A 23 10.69 -2.65 18.47
CA ALA A 23 9.28 -2.54 18.84
C ALA A 23 8.72 -1.12 18.67
N SER A 24 9.57 -0.10 18.68
CA SER A 24 9.17 1.30 18.47
C SER A 24 8.83 1.55 17.01
N LEU A 25 7.61 1.99 16.70
CA LEU A 25 7.19 2.28 15.32
C LEU A 25 7.85 3.55 14.78
N VAL A 26 8.04 4.52 15.66
CA VAL A 26 8.51 5.84 15.30
C VAL A 26 9.44 6.40 16.37
N THR A 27 10.40 7.18 15.90
CA THR A 27 11.48 7.71 16.72
C THR A 27 11.13 9.14 17.08
N ASP A 28 10.69 9.39 18.31
CA ASP A 28 10.51 10.75 18.81
C ASP A 28 11.89 11.34 19.16
N PRO A 29 12.40 12.34 18.42
CA PRO A 29 13.71 12.93 18.69
C PRO A 29 13.78 13.62 20.06
N GLN A 30 12.65 13.91 20.70
CA GLN A 30 12.62 14.49 22.05
C GLN A 30 12.94 13.46 23.14
N ASN A 31 12.65 12.18 22.91
CA ASN A 31 12.84 11.11 23.92
C ASN A 31 14.08 10.25 23.65
N PHE A 32 14.53 10.17 22.40
CA PHE A 32 15.69 9.39 22.02
C PHE A 32 16.57 10.12 21.01
N GLY A 33 17.87 10.14 21.27
CA GLY A 33 18.88 10.73 20.39
C GLY A 33 20.19 9.97 20.50
N ILE A 34 21.00 10.06 19.45
CA ILE A 34 22.31 9.41 19.40
C ILE A 34 23.39 10.47 19.54
N ILE A 35 24.27 10.29 20.53
CA ILE A 35 25.39 11.18 20.78
C ILE A 35 26.67 10.48 20.32
N MET A 36 27.41 11.13 19.43
CA MET A 36 28.73 10.67 19.00
C MET A 36 29.82 11.42 19.77
N MET A 37 30.72 10.68 20.41
CA MET A 37 31.85 11.24 21.16
C MET A 37 33.06 10.30 21.09
N SER A 38 34.21 10.76 21.59
CA SER A 38 35.41 9.92 21.64
C SER A 38 35.17 8.68 22.53
N HIS A 39 35.77 7.55 22.15
CA HIS A 39 35.63 6.30 22.89
C HIS A 39 36.07 6.44 24.35
N HIS A 40 37.18 7.13 24.58
CA HIS A 40 37.70 7.39 25.92
C HIS A 40 36.74 8.24 26.76
N SER A 41 36.15 9.31 26.19
CA SER A 41 35.17 10.14 26.89
C SER A 41 33.91 9.34 27.26
N ALA A 42 33.40 8.51 26.35
CA ALA A 42 32.24 7.66 26.63
C ALA A 42 32.51 6.67 27.76
N GLN A 43 33.69 6.03 27.76
CA GLN A 43 34.11 5.11 28.83
C GLN A 43 34.22 5.81 30.19
N GLN A 44 34.76 7.04 30.23
CA GLN A 44 34.85 7.82 31.46
C GLN A 44 33.46 8.21 31.99
N ILE A 45 32.57 8.68 31.11
CA ILE A 45 31.20 9.11 31.49
C ILE A 45 30.38 7.93 32.00
N LEU A 46 30.50 6.77 31.34
CA LEU A 46 29.79 5.55 31.71
C LEU A 46 30.47 4.78 32.85
N ASN A 47 31.66 5.20 33.27
CA ASN A 47 32.51 4.50 34.24
C ASN A 47 32.83 3.04 33.84
N LEU A 48 33.16 2.83 32.56
CA LEU A 48 33.46 1.53 31.94
C LEU A 48 34.83 1.56 31.22
N PRO A 49 35.95 1.78 31.94
CA PRO A 49 37.27 1.89 31.32
C PRO A 49 37.68 0.59 30.62
N GLY A 50 38.15 0.70 29.38
CA GLY A 50 38.62 -0.44 28.58
C GLY A 50 37.51 -1.38 28.07
N GLN A 51 36.23 -1.09 28.33
CA GLN A 51 35.11 -1.92 27.89
C GLN A 51 34.53 -1.40 26.56
N ILE A 52 34.08 -2.35 25.74
CA ILE A 52 33.35 -2.10 24.49
C ILE A 52 32.05 -2.92 24.51
N ASN A 53 31.00 -2.38 23.91
CA ASN A 53 29.70 -3.06 23.79
C ASN A 53 29.37 -3.46 22.34
N GLN A 54 30.14 -2.99 21.35
CA GLN A 54 29.93 -3.27 19.94
C GLN A 54 31.25 -3.34 19.19
N VAL A 55 31.37 -4.34 18.31
CA VAL A 55 32.48 -4.47 17.34
C VAL A 55 31.91 -4.38 15.94
N VAL A 56 32.39 -3.41 15.16
CA VAL A 56 31.97 -3.22 13.77
C VAL A 56 33.06 -3.77 12.85
N ILE A 57 32.72 -4.75 12.01
CA ILE A 57 33.68 -5.45 11.16
C ILE A 57 33.37 -5.16 9.70
N LYS A 58 34.35 -4.66 8.96
CA LYS A 58 34.28 -4.51 7.51
C LYS A 58 34.98 -5.69 6.84
N LEU A 59 34.24 -6.44 6.03
CA LEU A 59 34.77 -7.59 5.31
C LEU A 59 35.58 -7.15 4.09
N ALA A 60 36.65 -7.90 3.78
CA ALA A 60 37.39 -7.73 2.53
C ALA A 60 36.52 -8.15 1.33
N PRO A 61 36.70 -7.56 0.13
CA PRO A 61 35.97 -7.95 -1.07
C PRO A 61 36.09 -9.45 -1.34
N GLY A 62 34.97 -10.14 -1.54
CA GLY A 62 34.93 -11.59 -1.81
C GLY A 62 35.06 -12.51 -0.58
N ALA A 63 35.19 -11.96 0.63
CA ALA A 63 35.20 -12.77 1.86
C ALA A 63 33.83 -13.45 2.09
N ASP A 64 33.86 -14.70 2.57
CA ASP A 64 32.65 -15.45 2.93
C ASP A 64 32.10 -14.95 4.27
N GLU A 65 31.04 -14.14 4.20
CA GLU A 65 30.35 -13.55 5.35
C GLU A 65 29.96 -14.60 6.40
N LYS A 66 29.52 -15.79 5.99
CA LYS A 66 29.06 -16.82 6.94
C LYS A 66 30.22 -17.41 7.73
N LYS A 67 31.35 -17.68 7.06
CA LYS A 67 32.56 -18.21 7.71
C LYS A 67 33.16 -17.19 8.67
N VAL A 68 33.30 -15.93 8.21
CA VAL A 68 33.84 -14.87 9.07
C VAL A 68 32.94 -14.65 10.29
N ARG A 69 31.61 -14.65 10.10
CA ARG A 69 30.66 -14.55 11.21
C ARG A 69 30.84 -15.68 12.22
N GLN A 70 30.94 -16.94 11.78
CA GLN A 70 31.15 -18.07 12.70
C GLN A 70 32.46 -17.97 13.47
N GLN A 71 33.54 -17.52 12.82
CA GLN A 71 34.83 -17.30 13.48
C GLN A 71 34.74 -16.19 14.52
N VAL A 72 34.12 -15.06 14.17
CA VAL A 72 33.91 -13.93 15.10
C VAL A 72 33.02 -14.35 16.27
N GLU A 73 31.93 -15.08 16.00
CA GLU A 73 31.06 -15.63 17.04
C GLU A 73 31.86 -16.51 18.00
N HIS A 74 32.73 -17.38 17.50
CA HIS A 74 33.56 -18.25 18.32
C HIS A 74 34.57 -17.47 19.17
N ILE A 75 35.23 -16.46 18.58
CA ILE A 75 36.20 -15.59 19.28
C ILE A 75 35.51 -14.77 20.39
N LEU A 76 34.31 -14.25 20.11
CA LEU A 76 33.57 -13.38 21.03
C LEU A 76 32.68 -14.16 22.01
N GLN A 77 32.50 -15.47 21.83
CA GLN A 77 31.68 -16.33 22.69
C GLN A 77 32.08 -16.22 24.18
N PRO A 78 33.38 -16.27 24.57
CA PRO A 78 33.79 -16.14 25.97
C PRO A 78 33.51 -14.76 26.57
N TYR A 79 33.39 -13.74 25.72
CA TYR A 79 33.13 -12.35 26.12
C TYR A 79 31.64 -12.01 26.19
N GLY A 80 30.77 -12.99 25.95
CA GLY A 80 29.32 -12.79 26.00
C GLY A 80 28.76 -12.09 24.77
N ASN A 81 29.16 -12.53 23.58
CA ASN A 81 28.56 -12.07 22.32
C ASN A 81 27.02 -12.26 22.33
N LEU A 82 26.30 -11.15 22.52
CA LEU A 82 24.84 -11.15 22.55
C LEU A 82 24.24 -11.38 21.18
N ALA A 83 24.80 -10.80 20.12
CA ALA A 83 24.30 -10.97 18.76
C ALA A 83 25.39 -10.64 17.74
N ALA A 84 25.56 -11.52 16.75
CA ALA A 84 26.33 -11.24 15.55
C ALA A 84 25.38 -11.27 14.35
N TYR A 85 25.08 -10.09 13.82
CA TYR A 85 24.17 -9.93 12.70
C TYR A 85 24.88 -9.28 11.51
N PRO A 86 24.62 -9.74 10.29
CA PRO A 86 25.07 -9.06 9.09
C PRO A 86 24.34 -7.73 8.91
N ARG A 87 24.88 -6.89 8.03
CA ARG A 87 24.29 -5.58 7.69
C ARG A 87 22.79 -5.67 7.34
N GLN A 88 22.38 -6.75 6.67
CA GLN A 88 20.99 -6.97 6.25
C GLN A 88 20.01 -7.12 7.43
N GLN A 89 20.48 -7.61 8.57
CA GLN A 89 19.68 -7.86 9.78
C GLN A 89 19.78 -6.71 10.79
N GLN A 90 20.67 -5.75 10.56
CA GLN A 90 20.74 -4.55 11.37
C GLN A 90 19.43 -3.76 11.29
N LEU A 91 18.83 -3.42 12.43
CA LEU A 91 17.48 -2.85 12.51
C LEU A 91 17.26 -1.63 11.60
N SER A 92 18.13 -0.62 11.72
CA SER A 92 18.08 0.61 10.90
C SER A 92 18.13 0.30 9.40
N HIS A 93 18.98 -0.64 8.98
CA HIS A 93 19.07 -1.09 7.59
C HIS A 93 17.85 -1.91 7.17
N ALA A 94 17.38 -2.85 7.98
CA ALA A 94 16.22 -3.70 7.70
C ALA A 94 14.94 -2.87 7.54
N VAL A 95 14.75 -1.83 8.38
CA VAL A 95 13.61 -0.91 8.30
C VAL A 95 13.70 -0.05 7.04
N LEU A 96 14.86 0.53 6.75
CA LEU A 96 15.08 1.31 5.54
C LEU A 96 14.86 0.44 4.29
N GLN A 97 15.46 -0.75 4.25
CA GLN A 97 15.33 -1.70 3.16
C GLN A 97 13.88 -2.16 2.99
N SER A 98 13.16 -2.46 4.08
CA SER A 98 11.74 -2.80 4.02
C SER A 98 10.89 -1.67 3.43
N LYS A 99 11.20 -0.40 3.75
CA LYS A 99 10.51 0.75 3.15
C LYS A 99 10.86 0.91 1.67
N LEU A 100 12.13 0.72 1.29
CA LEU A 100 12.58 0.74 -0.11
C LEU A 100 11.95 -0.39 -0.92
N ASP A 101 11.81 -1.59 -0.35
CA ASP A 101 11.15 -2.73 -0.99
C ASP A 101 9.65 -2.50 -1.16
N GLY A 102 8.99 -1.89 -0.17
CA GLY A 102 7.61 -1.41 -0.32
C GLY A 102 7.45 -0.39 -1.45
N LEU A 103 8.37 0.58 -1.57
CA LEU A 103 8.40 1.53 -2.68
C LEU A 103 8.65 0.85 -4.02
N ARG A 104 9.57 -0.14 -4.10
CA ARG A 104 9.82 -0.94 -5.31
C ARG A 104 8.61 -1.77 -5.71
N ALA A 105 7.90 -2.35 -4.74
CA ALA A 105 6.67 -3.08 -5.01
C ALA A 105 5.58 -2.14 -5.55
N SER A 106 5.40 -0.97 -4.92
CA SER A 106 4.47 0.05 -5.36
C SER A 106 4.80 0.58 -6.76
N SER A 107 6.10 0.80 -7.06
CA SER A 107 6.56 1.28 -8.37
C SER A 107 6.43 0.26 -9.50
N ARG A 108 6.29 -1.04 -9.20
CA ARG A 108 5.97 -2.06 -10.21
C ARG A 108 4.47 -2.25 -10.39
N PHE A 109 3.71 -2.24 -9.29
CA PHE A 109 2.28 -2.53 -9.31
C PHE A 109 1.49 -1.42 -10.02
N LEU A 110 1.81 -0.15 -9.73
CA LEU A 110 1.04 1.00 -10.19
C LEU A 110 1.14 1.23 -11.71
N PRO A 111 2.34 1.21 -12.35
CA PRO A 111 2.44 1.42 -13.80
C PRO A 111 1.77 0.33 -14.62
N VAL A 112 1.77 -0.93 -14.18
CA VAL A 112 1.11 -2.04 -14.90
C VAL A 112 -0.38 -1.75 -15.09
N ILE A 113 -1.04 -1.23 -14.04
CA ILE A 113 -2.45 -0.86 -14.09
C ILE A 113 -2.65 0.32 -15.05
N PHE A 114 -1.88 1.41 -14.90
CA PHE A 114 -2.04 2.60 -15.74
C PHE A 114 -1.73 2.36 -17.21
N LEU A 115 -0.64 1.65 -17.50
CA LEU A 115 -0.25 1.30 -18.86
C LEU A 115 -1.24 0.33 -19.49
N GLY A 116 -1.74 -0.66 -18.75
CA GLY A 116 -2.79 -1.55 -19.23
C GLY A 116 -4.06 -0.79 -19.64
N ILE A 117 -4.44 0.23 -18.86
CA ILE A 117 -5.64 1.02 -19.17
C ILE A 117 -5.38 2.01 -20.32
N ALA A 118 -4.21 2.66 -20.33
CA ALA A 118 -3.79 3.51 -21.45
C ALA A 118 -3.77 2.71 -22.77
N ALA A 119 -3.20 1.50 -22.76
CA ALA A 119 -3.20 0.57 -23.89
C ALA A 119 -4.63 0.26 -24.37
N ALA A 120 -5.53 -0.05 -23.43
CA ALA A 120 -6.91 -0.34 -23.75
C ALA A 120 -7.63 0.87 -24.39
N ILE A 121 -7.46 2.07 -23.82
CA ILE A 121 -8.04 3.30 -24.37
C ILE A 121 -7.49 3.57 -25.77
N GLN A 122 -6.17 3.49 -25.95
CA GLN A 122 -5.51 3.71 -27.23
C GLN A 122 -5.96 2.69 -28.28
N PHE A 123 -6.05 1.41 -27.91
CA PHE A 123 -6.57 0.35 -28.76
C PHE A 123 -8.00 0.67 -29.26
N ILE A 124 -8.88 1.13 -28.36
CA ILE A 124 -10.27 1.47 -28.70
C ILE A 124 -10.34 2.67 -29.64
N VAL A 125 -9.63 3.76 -29.32
CA VAL A 125 -9.64 4.99 -30.11
C VAL A 125 -9.13 4.70 -31.51
N LEU A 126 -8.04 3.94 -31.65
CA LEU A 126 -7.47 3.62 -32.95
C LEU A 126 -8.38 2.70 -33.76
N ARG A 127 -8.95 1.66 -33.15
CA ARG A 127 -9.88 0.74 -33.83
C ARG A 127 -11.14 1.46 -34.32
N ARG A 128 -11.60 2.48 -33.59
CA ARG A 128 -12.67 3.37 -34.02
C ARG A 128 -12.24 4.24 -35.20
N LEU A 129 -11.07 4.87 -35.13
CA LEU A 129 -10.54 5.71 -36.20
C LEU A 129 -10.49 4.94 -37.52
N ILE A 130 -9.93 3.73 -37.48
CA ILE A 130 -9.87 2.80 -38.62
C ILE A 130 -11.26 2.50 -39.18
N LYS A 131 -12.24 2.23 -38.31
CA LYS A 131 -13.62 1.98 -38.74
C LYS A 131 -14.26 3.20 -39.40
N SER A 132 -14.00 4.41 -38.88
CA SER A 132 -14.52 5.66 -39.46
C SER A 132 -13.88 5.99 -40.81
N GLN A 133 -12.62 5.60 -40.99
CA GLN A 133 -11.84 5.82 -42.22
C GLN A 133 -11.84 4.57 -43.13
N ARG A 134 -12.77 3.63 -42.92
CA ARG A 134 -12.83 2.36 -43.68
C ARG A 134 -12.85 2.57 -45.19
N THR A 135 -13.60 3.55 -45.68
CA THR A 135 -13.68 3.87 -47.11
C THR A 135 -12.35 4.40 -47.66
N GLN A 136 -11.66 5.26 -46.91
CA GLN A 136 -10.33 5.78 -47.28
C GLN A 136 -9.31 4.64 -47.35
N ILE A 137 -9.32 3.73 -46.37
CA ILE A 137 -8.48 2.52 -46.38
C ILE A 137 -8.79 1.64 -47.61
N GLY A 138 -10.07 1.52 -47.97
CA GLY A 138 -10.50 0.80 -49.16
C GLY A 138 -9.93 1.39 -50.46
N VAL A 139 -9.96 2.72 -50.60
CA VAL A 139 -9.36 3.45 -51.72
C VAL A 139 -7.85 3.22 -51.77
N MET A 140 -7.14 3.38 -50.65
CA MET A 140 -5.69 3.15 -50.59
C MET A 140 -5.30 1.74 -51.04
N LYS A 141 -6.04 0.72 -50.60
CA LYS A 141 -5.81 -0.66 -51.05
C LYS A 141 -6.12 -0.88 -52.52
N ALA A 142 -7.16 -0.23 -53.06
CA ALA A 142 -7.50 -0.28 -54.48
C ALA A 142 -6.41 0.36 -55.36
N LEU A 143 -5.76 1.40 -54.83
CA LEU A 143 -4.60 2.07 -55.45
C LEU A 143 -3.28 1.28 -55.30
N GLY A 144 -3.31 0.08 -54.70
CA GLY A 144 -2.13 -0.80 -54.60
C GLY A 144 -1.32 -0.69 -53.30
N CYS A 145 -1.76 0.07 -52.30
CA CYS A 145 -1.06 0.12 -51.01
C CYS A 145 -1.10 -1.24 -50.29
N ARG A 146 0.06 -1.70 -49.79
CA ARG A 146 0.18 -2.96 -49.05
C ARG A 146 -0.45 -2.83 -47.66
N ASN A 147 -1.03 -3.91 -47.14
CA ASN A 147 -1.61 -3.94 -45.77
C ASN A 147 -0.61 -3.45 -44.70
N GLY A 148 0.67 -3.82 -44.82
CA GLY A 148 1.72 -3.39 -43.90
C GLY A 148 1.97 -1.88 -43.90
N GLN A 149 1.86 -1.21 -45.06
CA GLN A 149 2.02 0.24 -45.16
C GLN A 149 0.88 0.98 -44.45
N ILE A 150 -0.35 0.48 -44.61
CA ILE A 150 -1.53 1.06 -43.95
C ILE A 150 -1.47 0.81 -42.44
N ILE A 151 -1.11 -0.40 -42.00
CA ILE A 151 -0.93 -0.72 -40.58
C ILE A 151 0.16 0.16 -39.95
N ALA A 152 1.28 0.37 -40.64
CA ALA A 152 2.35 1.24 -40.18
C ALA A 152 1.87 2.70 -40.03
N HIS A 153 1.07 3.21 -40.95
CA HIS A 153 0.51 4.57 -40.86
C HIS A 153 -0.35 4.78 -39.59
N TYR A 154 -1.28 3.85 -39.31
CA TYR A 154 -2.12 3.94 -38.10
C TYR A 154 -1.34 3.65 -36.82
N THR A 155 -0.36 2.76 -36.87
CA THR A 155 0.53 2.49 -35.73
C THR A 155 1.40 3.71 -35.43
N ALA A 156 1.87 4.44 -36.45
CA ALA A 156 2.64 5.67 -36.29
C ALA A 156 1.80 6.77 -35.60
N TYR A 157 0.50 6.87 -35.87
CA TYR A 157 -0.40 7.75 -35.12
C TYR A 157 -0.44 7.39 -33.63
N ALA A 158 -0.62 6.10 -33.32
CA ALA A 158 -0.56 5.59 -31.95
C ALA A 158 0.79 5.87 -31.27
N LEU A 159 1.89 5.73 -32.01
CA LEU A 159 3.24 5.98 -31.54
C LEU A 159 3.48 7.47 -31.28
N ALA A 160 2.96 8.36 -32.12
CA ALA A 160 3.06 9.81 -31.94
C ALA A 160 2.31 10.28 -30.68
N VAL A 161 1.12 9.73 -30.42
CA VAL A 161 0.37 10.00 -29.18
C VAL A 161 1.14 9.48 -27.97
N ALA A 162 1.69 8.27 -28.06
CA ALA A 162 2.51 7.69 -26.99
C ALA A 162 3.80 8.48 -26.74
N LEU A 163 4.44 9.00 -27.79
CA LEU A 163 5.64 9.85 -27.69
C LEU A 163 5.33 11.17 -26.99
N ALA A 164 4.28 11.87 -27.40
CA ALA A 164 3.85 13.12 -26.75
C ALA A 164 3.48 12.88 -25.28
N GLY A 165 2.73 11.80 -25.01
CA GLY A 165 2.37 11.38 -23.66
C GLY A 165 3.58 11.00 -22.81
N ALA A 166 4.57 10.31 -23.37
CA ALA A 166 5.80 9.93 -22.68
C ALA A 166 6.67 11.16 -22.37
N LEU A 167 6.81 12.11 -23.29
CA LEU A 167 7.56 13.35 -23.05
C LEU A 167 6.92 14.19 -21.91
N LEU A 168 5.61 14.43 -22.00
CA LEU A 168 4.87 15.15 -20.95
C LEU A 168 4.87 14.39 -19.62
N GLY A 169 4.71 13.06 -19.68
CA GLY A 169 4.72 12.18 -18.51
C GLY A 169 6.09 12.13 -17.82
N CYS A 170 7.19 12.12 -18.57
CA CYS A 170 8.53 12.22 -18.02
C CYS A 170 8.77 13.59 -17.39
N LEU A 171 8.35 14.68 -18.02
CA LEU A 171 8.49 16.04 -17.47
C LEU A 171 7.73 16.19 -16.15
N LEU A 172 6.44 15.84 -16.14
CA LEU A 172 5.61 15.86 -14.92
C LEU A 172 6.14 14.87 -13.88
N GLY A 173 6.57 13.68 -14.31
CA GLY A 173 7.15 12.65 -13.44
C GLY A 173 8.39 13.14 -12.71
N VAL A 174 9.30 13.87 -13.38
CA VAL A 174 10.48 14.47 -12.74
C VAL A 174 10.08 15.54 -11.73
N LEU A 175 9.11 16.39 -12.06
CA LEU A 175 8.60 17.42 -11.13
C LEU A 175 8.00 16.79 -9.87
N LEU A 176 7.12 15.79 -10.02
CA LEU A 176 6.53 15.08 -8.89
C LEU A 176 7.57 14.27 -8.10
N ALA A 177 8.50 13.60 -8.78
CA ALA A 177 9.56 12.84 -8.14
C ALA A 177 10.46 13.75 -7.28
N SER A 178 10.74 14.98 -7.73
CA SER A 178 11.48 15.97 -6.94
C SER A 178 10.76 16.29 -5.61
N VAL A 179 9.45 16.58 -5.66
CA VAL A 179 8.64 16.86 -4.46
C VAL A 179 8.61 15.68 -3.50
N ILE A 180 8.38 14.46 -4.02
CA ILE A 180 8.34 13.24 -3.21
C ILE A 180 9.71 12.96 -2.60
N SER A 181 10.79 13.09 -3.38
CA SER A 181 12.16 12.79 -2.93
C SER A 181 12.63 13.76 -1.87
N GLN A 182 12.31 15.05 -1.99
CA GLN A 182 12.62 16.05 -0.95
C GLN A 182 11.86 15.77 0.36
N THR A 183 10.59 15.40 0.27
CA THR A 183 9.79 15.03 1.43
C THR A 183 10.36 13.78 2.11
N PHE A 184 10.77 12.78 1.32
CA PHE A 184 11.39 11.56 1.82
C PHE A 184 12.79 11.84 2.42
N ALA A 185 13.59 12.70 1.79
CA ALA A 185 14.90 13.08 2.30
C ALA A 185 14.80 13.81 3.64
N LYS A 186 13.82 14.72 3.80
CA LYS A 186 13.52 15.36 5.09
C LYS A 186 13.10 14.33 6.15
N TYR A 187 12.25 13.39 5.78
CA TYR A 187 11.78 12.34 6.71
C TYR A 187 12.91 11.43 7.21
N PHE A 188 13.87 11.05 6.36
CA PHE A 188 15.01 10.21 6.74
C PHE A 188 16.28 10.98 7.12
N ASN A 189 16.18 12.31 7.22
CA ASN A 189 17.32 13.21 7.46
C ASN A 189 18.53 12.92 6.54
N LEU A 190 18.24 12.62 5.27
CA LEU A 190 19.25 12.26 4.28
C LEU A 190 19.96 13.53 3.76
N PRO A 191 21.27 13.49 3.49
CA PRO A 191 21.99 14.62 2.91
C PRO A 191 21.30 15.10 1.63
N ALA A 192 21.13 16.42 1.48
CA ALA A 192 20.49 17.03 0.31
C ALA A 192 21.16 16.65 -1.03
N ALA A 193 22.41 16.18 -0.98
CA ALA A 193 23.19 15.67 -2.11
C ALA A 193 22.63 14.36 -2.74
N LEU A 194 21.64 13.71 -2.12
CA LEU A 194 20.93 12.58 -2.74
C LEU A 194 19.84 13.01 -3.75
N GLY A 195 19.69 14.32 -3.99
CA GLY A 195 18.92 14.85 -5.10
C GLY A 195 19.54 14.45 -6.44
N GLY A 196 18.86 13.58 -7.17
CA GLY A 196 19.29 13.13 -8.49
C GLY A 196 18.11 12.65 -9.32
N VAL A 197 18.13 12.99 -10.61
CA VAL A 197 17.15 12.47 -11.56
C VAL A 197 17.60 11.06 -11.96
N ASN A 198 16.82 10.05 -11.61
CA ASN A 198 17.12 8.67 -12.03
C ASN A 198 16.86 8.52 -13.54
N GLN A 199 17.93 8.67 -14.32
CA GLN A 199 17.89 8.58 -15.79
C GLN A 199 17.41 7.21 -16.28
N GLN A 200 17.75 6.12 -15.57
CA GLN A 200 17.29 4.77 -15.93
C GLN A 200 15.77 4.65 -15.77
N ALA A 201 15.21 5.19 -14.68
CA ALA A 201 13.76 5.16 -14.46
C ALA A 201 13.00 5.97 -15.53
N ILE A 202 13.54 7.11 -15.95
CA ILE A 202 12.99 7.90 -17.07
C ILE A 202 13.05 7.10 -18.36
N LEU A 203 14.20 6.50 -18.67
CA LEU A 203 14.40 5.73 -19.89
C LEU A 203 13.47 4.51 -19.94
N TYR A 204 13.35 3.77 -18.83
CA TYR A 204 12.41 2.64 -18.73
C TYR A 204 10.96 3.11 -18.84
N GLY A 205 10.56 4.18 -18.14
CA GLY A 205 9.21 4.72 -18.23
C GLY A 205 8.85 5.18 -19.65
N PHE A 206 9.79 5.84 -20.33
CA PHE A 206 9.65 6.30 -21.71
C PHE A 206 9.48 5.14 -22.68
N TRP A 207 10.40 4.16 -22.66
CA TRP A 207 10.32 2.99 -23.54
C TRP A 207 9.13 2.11 -23.23
N LEU A 208 8.76 1.93 -21.96
CA LEU A 208 7.62 1.12 -21.57
C LEU A 208 6.31 1.76 -22.06
N SER A 209 6.19 3.09 -21.97
CA SER A 209 5.05 3.83 -22.53
C SER A 209 4.97 3.70 -24.05
N LEU A 210 6.12 3.86 -24.73
CA LEU A 210 6.22 3.75 -26.17
C LEU A 210 5.92 2.33 -26.68
N ALA A 211 6.45 1.31 -26.01
CA ALA A 211 6.19 -0.10 -26.30
C ALA A 211 4.72 -0.45 -26.08
N THR A 212 4.13 0.01 -24.98
CA THR A 212 2.71 -0.20 -24.69
C THR A 212 1.82 0.45 -25.76
N GLY A 213 2.11 1.70 -26.13
CA GLY A 213 1.38 2.40 -27.19
C GLY A 213 1.56 1.76 -28.57
N GLY A 214 2.79 1.33 -28.91
CA GLY A 214 3.11 0.62 -30.15
C GLY A 214 2.38 -0.73 -30.24
N LEU A 215 2.45 -1.56 -29.20
CA LEU A 215 1.74 -2.83 -29.12
C LEU A 215 0.22 -2.64 -29.23
N ALA A 216 -0.34 -1.66 -28.52
CA ALA A 216 -1.76 -1.31 -28.64
C ALA A 216 -2.11 -0.85 -30.07
N GLY A 217 -1.22 -0.09 -30.71
CA GLY A 217 -1.38 0.39 -32.08
C GLY A 217 -1.39 -0.72 -33.13
N VAL A 218 -0.41 -1.64 -33.05
CA VAL A 218 -0.31 -2.79 -33.94
C VAL A 218 -1.52 -3.70 -33.76
N THR A 219 -1.84 -4.08 -32.51
CA THR A 219 -2.98 -4.98 -32.22
C THR A 219 -4.31 -4.38 -32.67
N ALA A 220 -4.53 -3.08 -32.49
CA ALA A 220 -5.74 -2.41 -32.97
C ALA A 220 -5.83 -2.34 -34.51
N SER A 221 -4.68 -2.29 -35.20
CA SER A 221 -4.58 -2.12 -36.64
C SER A 221 -4.60 -3.44 -37.42
N GLN A 222 -4.42 -4.60 -36.77
CA GLN A 222 -4.39 -5.91 -37.43
C GLN A 222 -5.66 -6.22 -38.24
N ASP A 223 -6.82 -5.72 -37.82
CA ASP A 223 -8.08 -5.91 -38.54
C ASP A 223 -8.11 -5.23 -39.92
N ILE A 224 -7.20 -4.29 -40.19
CA ILE A 224 -7.06 -3.66 -41.52
C ILE A 224 -6.79 -4.71 -42.58
N SER A 225 -6.00 -5.75 -42.29
CA SER A 225 -5.70 -6.83 -43.24
C SER A 225 -6.96 -7.56 -43.72
N LYS A 226 -8.04 -7.56 -42.92
CA LYS A 226 -9.31 -8.22 -43.24
C LYS A 226 -10.24 -7.34 -44.10
N ILE A 227 -9.93 -6.05 -44.28
CA ILE A 227 -10.76 -5.13 -45.06
C ILE A 227 -10.51 -5.35 -46.56
N GLN A 228 -11.53 -5.79 -47.30
CA GLN A 228 -11.49 -5.91 -48.76
C GLN A 228 -11.93 -4.60 -49.43
N PRO A 229 -11.21 -4.09 -50.45
CA PRO A 229 -11.49 -2.79 -51.09
C PRO A 229 -12.94 -2.64 -51.55
N ALA A 230 -13.45 -3.63 -52.30
CA ALA A 230 -14.81 -3.62 -52.85
C ALA A 230 -15.90 -3.54 -51.77
N THR A 231 -15.67 -4.15 -50.60
CA THR A 231 -16.63 -4.12 -49.48
C THR A 231 -16.52 -2.87 -48.62
N ALA A 232 -15.37 -2.19 -48.64
CA ALA A 232 -15.08 -1.02 -47.84
C ALA A 232 -15.65 0.27 -48.44
N MET A 233 -15.84 0.29 -49.76
CA MET A 233 -16.48 1.38 -50.49
C MET A 233 -18.01 1.31 -50.46
N ARG A 234 -18.58 0.16 -50.11
CA ARG A 234 -20.02 0.02 -49.89
C ARG A 234 -20.41 0.47 -48.47
N PRO A 235 -21.62 1.02 -48.27
CA PRO A 235 -22.13 1.30 -46.94
C PRO A 235 -22.03 0.05 -46.07
N ALA A 236 -21.57 0.19 -44.83
CA ALA A 236 -21.51 -0.95 -43.93
C ALA A 236 -22.93 -1.52 -43.77
N PRO A 237 -23.12 -2.84 -43.96
CA PRO A 237 -24.44 -3.45 -43.83
C PRO A 237 -24.99 -3.19 -42.42
N PRO A 238 -26.30 -2.92 -42.27
CA PRO A 238 -26.90 -2.74 -40.96
C PRO A 238 -26.69 -4.00 -40.12
N LEU A 239 -26.49 -3.83 -38.81
CA LEU A 239 -26.33 -4.95 -37.89
C LEU A 239 -27.57 -5.85 -37.96
N LYS A 240 -27.40 -7.14 -38.32
CA LYS A 240 -28.48 -8.13 -38.31
C LYS A 240 -29.17 -8.14 -36.94
N GLY A 241 -30.48 -7.91 -36.92
CA GLY A 241 -31.27 -7.89 -35.70
C GLY A 241 -31.52 -9.31 -35.18
N GLY A 242 -30.94 -9.63 -34.02
CA GLY A 242 -31.24 -10.87 -33.27
C GLY A 242 -31.85 -10.56 -31.90
N PRO A 243 -32.50 -11.56 -31.27
CA PRO A 243 -33.07 -11.40 -29.93
C PRO A 243 -31.98 -11.12 -28.89
N ILE A 244 -32.27 -10.24 -27.93
CA ILE A 244 -31.40 -9.94 -26.80
C ILE A 244 -31.83 -10.73 -25.55
N LEU A 245 -30.88 -11.08 -24.67
CA LEU A 245 -31.16 -11.83 -23.43
C LEU A 245 -32.30 -11.25 -22.57
N PRO A 246 -32.42 -9.92 -22.36
CA PRO A 246 -33.50 -9.34 -21.56
C PRO A 246 -34.89 -9.44 -22.19
N GLU A 247 -35.01 -9.65 -23.51
CA GLU A 247 -36.32 -9.87 -24.17
C GLU A 247 -36.96 -11.19 -23.75
N LYS A 248 -36.16 -12.15 -23.28
CA LYS A 248 -36.66 -13.43 -22.72
C LYS A 248 -37.31 -13.25 -21.34
N TRP A 249 -36.96 -12.19 -20.60
CA TRP A 249 -37.50 -11.92 -19.27
C TRP A 249 -38.74 -11.02 -19.36
N GLN A 250 -39.88 -11.64 -19.71
CA GLN A 250 -41.10 -10.92 -20.08
C GLN A 250 -41.59 -9.91 -19.01
N TRP A 251 -41.45 -10.23 -17.73
CA TRP A 251 -41.85 -9.35 -16.62
C TRP A 251 -41.06 -8.03 -16.61
N PHE A 252 -39.74 -8.11 -16.78
CA PHE A 252 -38.87 -6.94 -16.85
C PHE A 252 -39.10 -6.16 -18.15
N TRP A 253 -39.22 -6.87 -19.27
CA TRP A 253 -39.36 -6.25 -20.59
C TRP A 253 -40.66 -5.47 -20.77
N ARG A 254 -41.78 -5.96 -20.19
CA ARG A 254 -43.09 -5.26 -20.25
C ARG A 254 -43.07 -3.93 -19.46
N ARG A 255 -42.31 -3.83 -18.37
CA ARG A 255 -42.20 -2.63 -17.52
C ARG A 255 -41.35 -1.50 -18.14
N LEU A 256 -40.63 -1.77 -19.23
CA LEU A 256 -39.79 -0.77 -19.89
C LEU A 256 -40.58 0.01 -20.94
N ASP A 257 -40.49 1.33 -20.86
CA ASP A 257 -41.00 2.24 -21.88
C ASP A 257 -40.19 2.13 -23.19
N ALA A 258 -40.75 2.60 -24.31
CA ALA A 258 -40.19 2.44 -25.66
C ALA A 258 -38.74 2.96 -25.75
N GLY A 259 -38.46 4.12 -25.15
CA GLY A 259 -37.10 4.68 -25.11
C GLY A 259 -36.11 3.83 -24.31
N ARG A 260 -36.54 3.18 -23.23
CA ARG A 260 -35.68 2.29 -22.42
C ARG A 260 -35.40 0.97 -23.14
N LYS A 261 -36.42 0.40 -23.82
CA LYS A 261 -36.26 -0.78 -24.68
C LYS A 261 -35.26 -0.51 -25.81
N MET A 262 -35.32 0.68 -26.40
CA MET A 262 -34.37 1.11 -27.43
C MET A 262 -32.94 1.17 -26.88
N SER A 263 -32.71 1.82 -25.73
CA SER A 263 -31.37 1.86 -25.10
C SER A 263 -30.80 0.47 -24.82
N TRP A 264 -31.60 -0.46 -24.27
CA TRP A 264 -31.18 -1.84 -24.02
C TRP A 264 -30.78 -2.58 -25.29
N ARG A 265 -31.61 -2.49 -26.35
CA ARG A 265 -31.32 -3.10 -27.64
C ARG A 265 -30.04 -2.55 -28.25
N THR A 266 -29.86 -1.24 -28.25
CA THR A 266 -28.65 -0.66 -28.87
C THR A 266 -27.39 -1.03 -28.08
N THR A 267 -27.44 -0.98 -26.74
CA THR A 267 -26.26 -1.31 -25.91
C THR A 267 -25.83 -2.76 -26.07
N LEU A 268 -26.77 -3.71 -25.97
CA LEU A 268 -26.44 -5.15 -26.03
C LEU A 268 -26.15 -5.69 -27.43
N ARG A 269 -26.58 -4.98 -28.49
CA ARG A 269 -26.18 -5.30 -29.87
C ARG A 269 -24.72 -4.96 -30.14
N HIS A 270 -24.19 -3.92 -29.50
CA HIS A 270 -22.77 -3.53 -29.60
C HIS A 270 -21.93 -4.10 -28.44
N ARG A 271 -21.91 -5.44 -28.31
CA ARG A 271 -21.27 -6.15 -27.17
C ARG A 271 -19.83 -5.76 -26.89
N GLY A 272 -19.01 -5.60 -27.94
CA GLY A 272 -17.62 -5.18 -27.79
C GLY A 272 -17.52 -3.81 -27.11
N ARG A 273 -18.28 -2.83 -27.61
CA ARG A 273 -18.32 -1.48 -27.03
C ARG A 273 -18.79 -1.49 -25.59
N PHE A 274 -19.89 -2.18 -25.31
CA PHE A 274 -20.41 -2.34 -23.95
C PHE A 274 -19.35 -2.92 -23.01
N ALA A 275 -18.68 -4.01 -23.41
CA ALA A 275 -17.64 -4.64 -22.62
C ALA A 275 -16.46 -3.71 -22.33
N PHE A 276 -16.06 -2.86 -23.28
CA PHE A 276 -14.97 -1.90 -23.08
C PHE A 276 -15.36 -0.77 -22.12
N THR A 277 -16.53 -0.16 -22.30
CA THR A 277 -17.02 0.89 -21.39
C THR A 277 -17.20 0.33 -19.98
N LEU A 278 -17.69 -0.90 -19.89
CA LEU A 278 -17.83 -1.64 -18.65
C LEU A 278 -16.47 -1.85 -17.98
N ALA A 279 -15.51 -2.43 -18.69
CA ALA A 279 -14.18 -2.72 -18.17
C ALA A 279 -13.43 -1.46 -17.77
N GLY A 280 -13.55 -0.37 -18.54
CA GLY A 280 -12.91 0.89 -18.24
C GLY A 280 -13.46 1.56 -16.97
N VAL A 281 -14.79 1.64 -16.83
CA VAL A 281 -15.42 2.19 -15.61
C VAL A 281 -15.15 1.29 -14.41
N MET A 282 -15.21 -0.04 -14.59
CA MET A 282 -14.86 -1.02 -13.57
C MET A 282 -13.42 -0.84 -13.06
N LEU A 283 -12.45 -0.66 -13.96
CA LEU A 283 -11.05 -0.42 -13.58
C LEU A 283 -10.85 0.94 -12.92
N ALA A 284 -11.52 2.01 -13.38
CA ALA A 284 -11.43 3.32 -12.75
C ALA A 284 -11.99 3.34 -11.32
N VAL A 285 -13.17 2.74 -11.11
CA VAL A 285 -13.78 2.61 -9.78
C VAL A 285 -12.98 1.66 -8.90
N GLY A 286 -12.51 0.53 -9.43
CA GLY A 286 -11.64 -0.40 -8.70
C GLY A 286 -10.33 0.26 -8.26
N MET A 287 -9.75 1.10 -9.11
CA MET A 287 -8.56 1.89 -8.78
C MET A 287 -8.85 2.96 -7.72
N LEU A 288 -10.02 3.61 -7.74
CA LEU A 288 -10.42 4.53 -6.66
C LEU A 288 -10.52 3.82 -5.30
N VAL A 289 -11.12 2.62 -5.26
CA VAL A 289 -11.15 1.79 -4.05
C VAL A 289 -9.73 1.43 -3.62
N ALA A 290 -8.88 0.97 -4.54
CA ALA A 290 -7.49 0.62 -4.27
C ALA A 290 -6.58 1.81 -3.90
N ALA A 291 -6.96 3.04 -4.24
CA ALA A 291 -6.26 4.23 -3.80
C ALA A 291 -6.70 4.63 -2.38
N LEU A 292 -8.01 4.59 -2.11
CA LEU A 292 -8.57 5.02 -0.84
C LEU A 292 -8.38 4.01 0.29
N PHE A 293 -8.24 2.71 0.00
CA PHE A 293 -8.14 1.68 1.04
C PHE A 293 -6.93 1.88 1.96
N THR A 294 -5.83 2.49 1.48
CA THR A 294 -4.64 2.71 2.32
C THR A 294 -4.97 3.58 3.54
N ARG A 295 -5.92 4.52 3.41
CA ARG A 295 -6.43 5.32 4.53
C ARG A 295 -7.17 4.44 5.54
N ASP A 296 -8.04 3.56 5.07
CA ASP A 296 -8.81 2.63 5.91
C ASP A 296 -7.89 1.63 6.61
N ALA A 297 -6.89 1.10 5.89
CA ALA A 297 -5.90 0.19 6.44
C ALA A 297 -5.10 0.86 7.56
N VAL A 298 -4.63 2.08 7.35
CA VAL A 298 -3.88 2.84 8.37
C VAL A 298 -4.77 3.17 9.59
N ASP A 299 -6.00 3.63 9.38
CA ASP A 299 -6.94 3.91 10.48
C ASP A 299 -7.27 2.63 11.27
N TYR A 300 -7.53 1.52 10.59
CA TYR A 300 -7.74 0.22 11.21
C TYR A 300 -6.51 -0.22 12.02
N MET A 301 -5.31 -0.12 11.46
CA MET A 301 -4.06 -0.46 12.15
C MET A 301 -3.88 0.40 13.41
N LEU A 302 -4.14 1.71 13.34
CA LEU A 302 -4.02 2.61 14.48
C LEU A 302 -5.04 2.28 15.59
N ARG A 303 -6.31 2.05 15.23
CA ARG A 303 -7.35 1.70 16.20
C ARG A 303 -7.08 0.35 16.85
N GLU A 304 -6.78 -0.67 16.05
CA GLU A 304 -6.48 -2.01 16.57
C GLU A 304 -5.23 -2.00 17.46
N HIS A 305 -4.14 -1.38 17.02
CA HIS A 305 -2.90 -1.37 17.77
C HIS A 305 -2.98 -0.53 19.05
N PHE A 306 -3.37 0.74 18.94
CA PHE A 306 -3.26 1.71 20.03
C PHE A 306 -4.52 1.84 20.90
N GLN A 307 -5.70 1.46 20.40
CA GLN A 307 -6.95 1.54 21.18
C GLN A 307 -7.39 0.17 21.70
N GLN A 308 -7.35 -0.87 20.87
CA GLN A 308 -7.81 -2.21 21.26
C GLN A 308 -6.71 -3.03 21.95
N GLN A 309 -5.54 -3.14 21.33
CA GLN A 309 -4.44 -3.99 21.82
C GLN A 309 -3.66 -3.34 22.98
N GLN A 310 -3.41 -2.03 22.92
CA GLN A 310 -2.70 -1.27 23.96
C GLN A 310 -3.65 -0.39 24.77
N ARG A 311 -4.07 -0.88 25.94
CA ARG A 311 -4.95 -0.12 26.85
C ARG A 311 -4.18 0.71 27.89
N TYR A 312 -2.87 0.53 28.01
CA TYR A 312 -2.01 1.39 28.82
C TYR A 312 -1.84 2.79 28.22
N ASN A 313 -1.41 3.76 29.04
CA ASN A 313 -1.01 5.10 28.62
C ASN A 313 0.51 5.21 28.52
N TYR A 314 1.22 4.59 29.47
CA TYR A 314 2.67 4.59 29.54
C TYR A 314 3.22 3.17 29.58
N LEU A 315 4.32 2.94 28.87
CA LEU A 315 5.15 1.75 29.00
C LEU A 315 6.50 2.17 29.58
N LEU A 316 6.85 1.61 30.72
CA LEU A 316 8.08 1.89 31.45
C LEU A 316 9.03 0.71 31.34
N ARG A 317 10.30 0.97 31.07
CA ARG A 317 11.38 -0.03 31.09
C ARG A 317 12.46 0.38 32.09
N PHE A 318 12.98 -0.61 32.78
CA PHE A 318 14.09 -0.45 33.69
C PHE A 318 15.41 -0.62 32.95
N SER A 319 16.50 -0.08 33.49
CA SER A 319 17.85 -0.27 32.96
C SER A 319 18.34 -1.71 33.13
N HIS A 320 17.83 -2.42 34.14
CA HIS A 320 18.14 -3.81 34.45
C HIS A 320 16.85 -4.47 34.96
N PRO A 321 16.67 -5.80 34.85
CA PRO A 321 15.54 -6.47 35.47
C PRO A 321 15.51 -6.23 36.99
N VAL A 322 14.38 -5.73 37.51
CA VAL A 322 14.17 -5.44 38.94
C VAL A 322 13.16 -6.41 39.54
N LYS A 323 13.05 -6.47 40.87
CA LYS A 323 12.02 -7.28 41.53
C LYS A 323 10.66 -6.61 41.40
N GLU A 324 9.62 -7.42 41.21
CA GLU A 324 8.22 -6.98 41.06
C GLU A 324 7.75 -6.07 42.22
N SER A 325 8.32 -6.23 43.41
CA SER A 325 8.05 -5.39 44.58
C SER A 325 8.38 -3.91 44.36
N GLU A 326 9.33 -3.57 43.49
CA GLU A 326 9.66 -2.16 43.18
C GLU A 326 8.50 -1.44 42.49
N LEU A 327 7.62 -2.17 41.80
CA LEU A 327 6.42 -1.61 41.19
C LEU A 327 5.41 -1.09 42.22
N LEU A 328 5.53 -1.47 43.50
CA LEU A 328 4.66 -0.95 44.57
C LEU A 328 4.85 0.56 44.77
N ALA A 329 6.06 1.08 44.56
CA ALA A 329 6.31 2.53 44.63
C ALA A 329 5.59 3.26 43.48
N ILE A 330 5.64 2.69 42.28
CA ILE A 330 4.99 3.23 41.07
C ILE A 330 3.46 3.17 41.20
N ARG A 331 2.92 2.09 41.77
CA ARG A 331 1.48 1.94 42.04
C ARG A 331 0.92 3.00 43.00
N ARG A 332 1.76 3.62 43.83
CA ARG A 332 1.36 4.65 44.81
C ARG A 332 1.43 6.08 44.25
N LEU A 333 1.95 6.27 43.03
CA LEU A 333 2.03 7.60 42.42
C LEU A 333 0.62 8.13 42.15
N ALA A 334 0.44 9.44 42.38
CA ALA A 334 -0.82 10.10 42.12
C ALA A 334 -1.18 10.01 40.63
N GLY A 335 -2.43 9.67 40.31
CA GLY A 335 -2.91 9.51 38.94
C GLY A 335 -2.67 8.12 38.31
N VAL A 336 -1.89 7.24 38.93
CA VAL A 336 -1.72 5.85 38.44
C VAL A 336 -2.89 4.99 38.91
N GLN A 337 -3.70 4.50 37.97
CA GLN A 337 -4.86 3.64 38.27
C GLN A 337 -4.49 2.16 38.33
N LYS A 338 -3.58 1.73 37.45
CA LYS A 338 -3.18 0.31 37.34
C LYS A 338 -1.75 0.18 36.83
N VAL A 339 -1.02 -0.79 37.38
CA VAL A 339 0.34 -1.16 36.95
C VAL A 339 0.39 -2.66 36.72
N GLU A 340 0.69 -3.07 35.50
CA GLU A 340 0.89 -4.48 35.13
C GLU A 340 2.35 -4.74 34.77
N PRO A 341 3.03 -5.69 35.43
CA PRO A 341 4.43 -6.03 35.15
C PRO A 341 4.59 -6.70 33.79
N LEU A 342 5.77 -6.56 33.21
CA LEU A 342 6.21 -7.38 32.08
C LEU A 342 7.70 -7.71 32.17
N LEU A 343 8.09 -8.80 31.52
CA LEU A 343 9.48 -9.22 31.38
C LEU A 343 9.79 -9.49 29.90
N GLU A 344 10.63 -8.66 29.31
CA GLU A 344 11.11 -8.78 27.92
C GLU A 344 12.43 -9.55 27.90
N LEU A 345 12.48 -10.64 27.15
CA LEU A 345 13.64 -11.49 26.97
C LEU A 345 13.96 -11.63 25.48
N PRO A 346 15.13 -11.17 25.00
CA PRO A 346 15.58 -11.49 23.66
C PRO A 346 15.91 -12.99 23.60
N VAL A 347 15.28 -13.69 22.68
CA VAL A 347 15.47 -15.14 22.50
C VAL A 347 15.71 -15.49 21.05
N ARG A 348 16.45 -16.58 20.82
CA ARG A 348 16.50 -17.27 19.53
C ARG A 348 15.68 -18.54 19.63
N LEU A 349 14.63 -18.62 18.80
CA LEU A 349 13.73 -19.78 18.75
C LEU A 349 14.22 -20.77 17.70
N HIS A 350 14.47 -22.02 18.11
CA HIS A 350 14.97 -23.09 17.26
C HIS A 350 13.90 -24.17 17.06
N HIS A 351 13.70 -24.58 15.80
CA HIS A 351 12.83 -25.68 15.42
C HIS A 351 13.31 -26.34 14.11
N GLN A 352 13.55 -27.66 14.14
CA GLN A 352 13.93 -28.46 12.96
C GLN A 352 15.08 -27.87 12.13
N GLY A 353 16.14 -27.39 12.80
CA GLY A 353 17.32 -26.79 12.14
C GLY A 353 17.12 -25.36 11.61
N LYS A 354 15.93 -24.77 11.77
CA LYS A 354 15.67 -23.35 11.53
C LYS A 354 15.75 -22.58 12.84
N SER A 355 16.27 -21.36 12.80
CA SER A 355 16.34 -20.46 13.95
C SER A 355 15.85 -19.08 13.56
N GLU A 356 15.02 -18.46 14.40
CA GLU A 356 14.55 -17.08 14.21
C GLU A 356 14.73 -16.31 15.53
N GLU A 357 15.26 -15.09 15.46
CA GLU A 357 15.31 -14.18 16.61
C GLU A 357 13.92 -13.62 16.91
N ASN A 358 13.58 -13.55 18.19
CA ASN A 358 12.27 -13.13 18.64
C ASN A 358 12.36 -12.43 20.00
N LEU A 359 11.37 -11.58 20.30
CA LEU A 359 11.22 -10.99 21.62
C LEU A 359 10.18 -11.78 22.41
N LEU A 360 10.62 -12.46 23.47
CA LEU A 360 9.74 -13.22 24.35
C LEU A 360 9.28 -12.34 25.50
N VAL A 361 7.98 -12.14 25.64
CA VAL A 361 7.39 -11.26 26.64
C VAL A 361 6.60 -12.07 27.67
N GLY A 362 7.06 -12.03 28.91
CA GLY A 362 6.39 -12.58 30.09
C GLY A 362 5.30 -11.64 30.59
N LEU A 363 4.05 -12.11 30.62
CA LEU A 363 2.89 -11.35 31.09
C LEU A 363 2.15 -12.06 32.24
N PRO A 364 1.50 -11.33 33.17
CA PRO A 364 0.69 -11.93 34.22
C PRO A 364 -0.58 -12.58 33.65
N ALA A 365 -1.17 -13.55 34.37
CA ALA A 365 -2.34 -14.29 33.91
C ALA A 365 -3.59 -13.42 33.69
N GLY A 366 -3.77 -12.39 34.51
CA GLY A 366 -4.89 -11.43 34.44
C GLY A 366 -4.54 -10.13 33.72
N VAL A 367 -3.66 -10.16 32.71
CA VAL A 367 -3.27 -8.97 31.95
C VAL A 367 -4.50 -8.33 31.30
N THR A 368 -4.69 -7.04 31.54
CA THR A 368 -5.82 -6.25 30.99
C THR A 368 -5.36 -5.07 30.17
N LEU A 369 -4.13 -4.60 30.39
CA LEU A 369 -3.56 -3.44 29.70
C LEU A 369 -3.00 -3.80 28.33
N LYS A 370 -2.78 -5.09 28.07
CA LYS A 370 -2.44 -5.65 26.76
C LYS A 370 -3.47 -6.73 26.39
N LYS A 371 -4.19 -6.54 25.28
CA LYS A 371 -5.06 -7.58 24.72
C LYS A 371 -4.29 -8.37 23.65
N LEU A 372 -4.40 -9.69 23.72
CA LEU A 372 -3.89 -10.61 22.71
C LEU A 372 -5.04 -11.05 21.80
N THR A 373 -4.75 -11.24 20.51
CA THR A 373 -5.77 -11.55 19.49
C THR A 373 -5.37 -12.73 18.61
N GLU A 374 -6.34 -13.52 18.19
CA GLU A 374 -6.17 -14.59 17.19
C GLU A 374 -6.36 -14.07 15.75
N ALA A 375 -6.24 -14.96 14.75
CA ALA A 375 -6.33 -14.71 13.30
C ALA A 375 -7.65 -14.09 12.78
N ALA A 376 -8.59 -13.75 13.67
CA ALA A 376 -9.88 -13.17 13.34
C ALA A 376 -10.26 -11.97 14.25
N GLY A 377 -9.30 -11.42 15.01
CA GLY A 377 -9.55 -10.35 15.97
C GLY A 377 -10.27 -10.82 17.25
N GLN A 378 -10.49 -12.13 17.41
CA GLN A 378 -11.05 -12.69 18.63
C GLN A 378 -10.06 -12.54 19.79
N PRO A 379 -10.52 -12.12 20.99
CA PRO A 379 -9.66 -11.98 22.15
C PRO A 379 -9.14 -13.35 22.58
N MET A 380 -7.84 -13.42 22.83
CA MET A 380 -7.15 -14.62 23.28
C MET A 380 -6.64 -14.38 24.71
N HIS A 381 -6.83 -15.38 25.58
CA HIS A 381 -6.22 -15.37 26.91
C HIS A 381 -4.83 -16.00 26.87
N LEU A 382 -3.94 -15.50 27.75
CA LEU A 382 -2.63 -16.09 27.92
C LEU A 382 -2.78 -17.48 28.56
N PRO A 383 -2.34 -18.57 27.90
CA PRO A 383 -2.51 -19.92 28.40
C PRO A 383 -1.69 -20.11 29.68
N PRO A 384 -2.08 -21.07 30.54
CA PRO A 384 -1.33 -21.33 31.75
C PRO A 384 0.09 -21.83 31.45
N ALA A 385 0.28 -22.73 30.50
CA ALA A 385 1.61 -23.18 30.14
C ALA A 385 1.78 -23.10 28.63
N GLY A 386 3.00 -22.75 28.22
CA GLY A 386 3.40 -22.78 26.83
C GLY A 386 3.50 -21.40 26.19
N LEU A 387 3.99 -21.41 24.95
CA LEU A 387 4.37 -20.27 24.15
C LEU A 387 3.24 -19.89 23.20
N LEU A 388 2.78 -18.65 23.27
CA LEU A 388 1.99 -18.03 22.20
C LEU A 388 2.95 -17.41 21.19
N VAL A 389 3.06 -18.04 20.02
CA VAL A 389 4.00 -17.63 18.98
C VAL A 389 3.33 -16.62 18.04
N HIS A 390 4.10 -15.65 17.51
CA HIS A 390 3.63 -14.78 16.44
C HIS A 390 3.38 -15.54 15.14
N ALA A 391 2.30 -15.20 14.43
CA ALA A 391 1.91 -15.86 13.18
C ALA A 391 3.05 -15.94 12.13
N ARG A 392 3.85 -14.89 11.98
CA ARG A 392 4.98 -14.90 11.03
C ARG A 392 6.14 -15.76 11.51
N THR A 393 6.48 -15.68 12.79
CA THR A 393 7.51 -16.54 13.39
C THR A 393 7.12 -18.01 13.28
N ALA A 394 5.84 -18.32 13.51
CA ALA A 394 5.29 -19.65 13.30
C ALA A 394 5.38 -20.09 11.84
N GLN A 395 5.07 -19.22 10.87
CA GLN A 395 5.18 -19.53 9.45
C GLN A 395 6.64 -19.79 9.01
N LYS A 396 7.60 -18.97 9.45
CA LYS A 396 9.04 -19.13 9.12
C LYS A 396 9.62 -20.43 9.68
N LEU A 397 9.32 -20.72 10.94
CA LEU A 397 9.80 -21.92 11.64
C LEU A 397 8.97 -23.18 11.33
N GLY A 398 7.80 -23.05 10.69
CA GLY A 398 6.89 -24.17 10.41
C GLY A 398 6.17 -24.71 11.66
N LEU A 399 5.84 -23.84 12.60
CA LEU A 399 5.24 -24.19 13.88
C LEU A 399 3.72 -24.31 13.80
N ARG A 400 3.19 -25.27 14.57
CA ARG A 400 1.76 -25.45 14.82
C ARG A 400 1.53 -25.58 16.33
N PRO A 401 0.32 -25.25 16.84
CA PRO A 401 -0.04 -25.55 18.21
C PRO A 401 0.24 -27.02 18.54
N GLY A 402 0.90 -27.27 19.68
CA GLY A 402 1.34 -28.60 20.12
C GLY A 402 2.82 -28.90 19.85
N HIS A 403 3.49 -28.20 18.93
CA HIS A 403 4.92 -28.40 18.67
C HIS A 403 5.80 -27.94 19.83
N TRP A 404 7.02 -28.46 19.91
CA TRP A 404 8.04 -28.01 20.85
C TRP A 404 9.06 -27.12 20.15
N VAL A 405 9.47 -26.05 20.82
CA VAL A 405 10.47 -25.08 20.35
C VAL A 405 11.52 -24.92 21.43
N VAL A 406 12.79 -24.86 21.02
CA VAL A 406 13.88 -24.55 21.96
C VAL A 406 14.12 -23.05 21.93
N ALA A 407 13.82 -22.37 23.04
CA ALA A 407 14.14 -20.97 23.24
C ALA A 407 15.53 -20.84 23.87
N GLU A 408 16.45 -20.21 23.15
CA GLU A 408 17.77 -19.84 23.62
C GLU A 408 17.77 -18.37 24.08
N ILE A 409 17.94 -18.14 25.37
CA ILE A 409 17.97 -16.79 25.95
C ILE A 409 19.33 -16.15 25.65
N MET A 410 19.30 -14.94 25.12
CA MET A 410 20.49 -14.17 24.81
C MET A 410 20.84 -13.31 26.02
N GLY A 411 21.63 -13.86 26.95
CA GLY A 411 21.96 -13.24 28.24
C GLY A 411 23.36 -12.61 28.30
N GLU A 412 23.54 -11.68 29.23
CA GLU A 412 24.85 -11.06 29.52
C GLU A 412 25.86 -12.12 30.02
N LYS A 413 27.12 -11.98 29.59
CA LYS A 413 28.27 -12.86 29.95
C LYS A 413 28.26 -14.28 29.36
N GLY A 414 27.59 -14.52 28.23
CA GLY A 414 27.78 -15.74 27.43
C GLY A 414 27.11 -17.01 28.00
N LEU A 415 26.36 -16.88 29.09
CA LEU A 415 25.53 -17.95 29.64
C LEU A 415 24.21 -18.03 28.86
N SER A 416 24.23 -18.62 27.66
CA SER A 416 22.99 -18.89 26.92
C SER A 416 22.25 -20.07 27.57
N ARG A 417 21.06 -19.78 28.11
CA ARG A 417 20.17 -20.82 28.64
C ARG A 417 19.21 -21.26 27.55
N LYS A 418 19.10 -22.57 27.37
CA LYS A 418 18.15 -23.19 26.43
C LYS A 418 17.03 -23.84 27.22
N ALA A 419 15.79 -23.61 26.79
CA ALA A 419 14.63 -24.23 27.38
C ALA A 419 13.64 -24.68 26.29
N ALA A 420 13.07 -25.86 26.46
CA ALA A 420 12.01 -26.35 25.60
C ALA A 420 10.66 -25.76 26.03
N LEU A 421 9.97 -25.12 25.10
CA LEU A 421 8.64 -24.55 25.29
C LEU A 421 7.67 -25.21 24.32
N LYS A 422 6.50 -25.63 24.82
CA LYS A 422 5.42 -26.14 23.99
C LYS A 422 4.64 -24.96 23.40
N VAL A 423 4.40 -24.95 22.10
CA VAL A 423 3.56 -23.95 21.43
C VAL A 423 2.11 -24.19 21.82
N ALA A 424 1.53 -23.27 22.58
CA ALA A 424 0.15 -23.35 23.04
C ALA A 424 -0.83 -22.80 22.00
N GLY A 425 -0.41 -21.79 21.24
CA GLY A 425 -1.26 -21.13 20.26
C GLY A 425 -0.47 -20.17 19.38
N ILE A 426 -1.15 -19.65 18.36
CA ILE A 426 -0.57 -18.67 17.42
C ILE A 426 -1.41 -17.40 17.52
N HIS A 427 -0.78 -16.31 17.95
CA HIS A 427 -1.43 -15.00 18.03
C HIS A 427 -1.09 -14.14 16.81
N HIS A 428 -1.94 -13.16 16.55
CA HIS A 428 -1.78 -12.19 15.47
C HIS A 428 -1.64 -10.79 16.04
N GLN A 429 -0.53 -10.14 15.72
CA GLN A 429 -0.30 -8.73 16.00
C GLN A 429 0.08 -8.03 14.70
N ILE A 430 -0.54 -6.87 14.44
CA ILE A 430 -0.36 -6.10 13.21
C ILE A 430 1.08 -5.58 13.09
N ILE A 431 1.67 -5.21 14.24
CA ILE A 431 2.95 -4.51 14.36
C ILE A 431 3.87 -5.29 15.30
N GLY A 432 5.11 -5.54 14.90
CA GLY A 432 6.08 -6.28 15.72
C GLY A 432 5.87 -7.81 15.69
N GLN A 433 6.83 -8.54 16.26
CA GLN A 433 6.91 -10.01 16.18
C GLN A 433 7.04 -10.70 17.54
N ALA A 434 6.72 -10.00 18.64
CA ALA A 434 6.88 -10.55 19.99
C ALA A 434 6.05 -11.83 20.19
N SER A 435 6.59 -12.78 20.94
CA SER A 435 5.87 -13.98 21.39
C SER A 435 5.61 -13.88 22.89
N TYR A 436 4.53 -14.49 23.38
CA TYR A 436 4.06 -14.28 24.75
C TYR A 436 4.07 -15.58 25.57
N ILE A 437 4.47 -15.47 26.85
CA ILE A 437 4.40 -16.53 27.86
C ILE A 437 3.94 -15.98 29.20
N ARG A 438 3.56 -16.86 30.13
CA ARG A 438 3.31 -16.48 31.53
C ARG A 438 4.56 -15.90 32.18
N LEU A 439 4.42 -14.80 32.92
CA LEU A 439 5.51 -14.14 33.66
C LEU A 439 6.25 -15.10 34.61
N PRO A 440 5.59 -15.99 35.39
CA PRO A 440 6.28 -17.01 36.17
C PRO A 440 7.13 -17.96 35.31
N GLN A 441 6.64 -18.33 34.12
CA GLN A 441 7.37 -19.20 33.20
C GLN A 441 8.58 -18.47 32.60
N ALA A 442 8.44 -17.18 32.28
CA ALA A 442 9.56 -16.34 31.82
C ALA A 442 10.66 -16.21 32.87
N ASN A 443 10.27 -16.03 34.13
CA ASN A 443 11.17 -15.99 35.27
C ASN A 443 11.93 -17.32 35.46
N GLN A 444 11.23 -18.46 35.32
CA GLN A 444 11.86 -19.79 35.37
C GLN A 444 12.93 -19.98 34.28
N LEU A 445 12.75 -19.39 33.09
CA LEU A 445 13.77 -19.43 32.04
C LEU A 445 15.09 -18.76 32.48
N LEU A 446 14.99 -17.67 33.24
CA LEU A 446 16.13 -17.01 33.88
C LEU A 446 16.62 -17.72 35.15
N GLY A 447 15.93 -18.76 35.62
CA GLY A 447 16.17 -19.39 36.92
C GLY A 447 15.98 -18.43 38.10
N GLU A 448 15.16 -17.41 37.89
CA GLU A 448 14.85 -16.36 38.85
C GLU A 448 13.37 -16.38 39.18
N SER A 449 12.96 -15.56 40.15
CA SER A 449 11.56 -15.37 40.50
C SER A 449 11.24 -13.89 40.66
N HIS A 450 10.02 -13.52 40.28
CA HIS A 450 9.49 -12.15 40.41
C HIS A 450 10.38 -11.06 39.81
N LEU A 451 11.11 -11.34 38.73
CA LEU A 451 11.80 -10.31 37.96
C LEU A 451 10.88 -9.72 36.88
N VAL A 452 11.05 -8.43 36.67
CA VAL A 452 10.35 -7.63 35.66
C VAL A 452 11.36 -6.70 34.99
N SER A 453 11.28 -6.55 33.67
CA SER A 453 12.09 -5.58 32.93
C SER A 453 11.36 -4.27 32.71
N GLY A 454 10.05 -4.23 32.99
CA GLY A 454 9.23 -3.06 32.80
C GLY A 454 7.83 -3.21 33.36
N ALA A 455 7.03 -2.17 33.16
CA ALA A 455 5.63 -2.15 33.55
C ALA A 455 4.78 -1.31 32.59
N MET A 456 3.54 -1.77 32.36
CA MET A 456 2.50 -1.01 31.68
C MET A 456 1.69 -0.24 32.73
N LEU A 457 1.48 1.06 32.50
CA LEU A 457 0.73 1.93 33.41
C LEU A 457 -0.54 2.46 32.74
N LEU A 458 -1.66 2.34 33.45
CA LEU A 458 -2.88 3.07 33.18
C LEU A 458 -2.93 4.29 34.09
N VAL A 459 -3.06 5.47 33.49
CA VAL A 459 -3.01 6.76 34.18
C VAL A 459 -4.32 7.50 33.90
N ASP A 460 -4.79 8.26 34.90
CA ASP A 460 -5.96 9.10 34.76
C ASP A 460 -5.78 10.15 33.63
N PRO A 461 -6.70 10.24 32.66
CA PRO A 461 -6.62 11.21 31.56
C PRO A 461 -6.40 12.66 32.01
N GLY A 462 -6.91 13.04 33.19
CA GLY A 462 -6.82 14.42 33.71
C GLY A 462 -5.44 14.81 34.27
N LEU A 463 -4.54 13.86 34.51
CA LEU A 463 -3.28 14.09 35.21
C LEU A 463 -2.02 13.80 34.36
N SER A 464 -2.14 13.48 33.07
CA SER A 464 -1.07 12.88 32.25
C SER A 464 0.35 13.47 32.36
N VAL A 465 0.51 14.79 32.55
CA VAL A 465 1.83 15.45 32.63
C VAL A 465 2.55 15.24 33.96
N GLU A 466 1.81 15.16 35.08
CA GLU A 466 2.35 15.04 36.44
C GLU A 466 3.07 13.68 36.67
N PRO A 467 2.46 12.52 36.35
CA PRO A 467 3.07 11.22 36.46
C PRO A 467 4.30 11.09 35.57
N GLU A 468 4.29 11.63 34.35
CA GLU A 468 5.45 11.52 33.45
C GLU A 468 6.69 12.19 34.04
N ASN A 469 6.55 13.39 34.62
CA ASN A 469 7.64 14.08 35.29
C ASN A 469 8.13 13.34 36.54
N GLN A 470 7.22 12.74 37.30
CA GLN A 470 7.58 11.94 38.49
C GLN A 470 8.27 10.64 38.11
N LEU A 471 7.80 9.95 37.06
CA LEU A 471 8.39 8.73 36.52
C LEU A 471 9.80 8.98 35.98
N ASN A 472 10.02 10.11 35.30
CA ASN A 472 11.34 10.52 34.81
C ASN A 472 12.36 10.78 35.93
N ARG A 473 11.91 11.05 37.17
CA ARG A 473 12.78 11.24 38.34
C ARG A 473 13.13 9.94 39.05
N LEU A 474 12.47 8.84 38.74
CA LEU A 474 12.74 7.55 39.37
C LEU A 474 14.09 7.00 38.92
N THR A 475 14.95 6.69 39.89
CA THR A 475 16.23 6.02 39.65
C THR A 475 16.00 4.60 39.15
N GLY A 476 16.71 4.18 38.10
CA GLY A 476 16.62 2.83 37.52
C GLY A 476 15.63 2.70 36.35
N VAL A 477 14.82 3.73 36.09
CA VAL A 477 14.01 3.82 34.87
C VAL A 477 14.91 4.25 33.71
N SER A 478 15.00 3.42 32.68
CA SER A 478 15.79 3.73 31.48
C SER A 478 14.96 4.43 30.42
N PHE A 479 13.66 4.13 30.36
CA PHE A 479 12.81 4.58 29.27
C PHE A 479 11.32 4.62 29.67
N ILE A 480 10.64 5.68 29.21
CA ILE A 480 9.20 5.86 29.36
C ILE A 480 8.63 6.19 27.98
N LEU A 481 7.73 5.33 27.49
CA LEU A 481 7.02 5.51 26.24
C LEU A 481 5.59 5.97 26.52
N SER A 482 5.26 7.19 26.09
CA SER A 482 3.89 7.69 26.08
C SER A 482 3.18 7.25 24.81
N LYS A 483 2.09 6.48 24.97
CA LYS A 483 1.26 6.03 23.86
C LYS A 483 0.65 7.21 23.08
N GLN A 484 0.27 8.28 23.78
CA GLN A 484 -0.36 9.45 23.16
C GLN A 484 0.65 10.23 22.30
N LYS A 485 1.86 10.46 22.82
CA LYS A 485 2.93 11.11 22.03
C LYS A 485 3.32 10.27 20.81
N GLU A 486 3.42 8.94 20.97
CA GLU A 486 3.69 8.04 19.84
C GLU A 486 2.59 8.11 18.78
N LEU A 487 1.32 8.11 19.19
CA LEU A 487 0.17 8.28 18.31
C LEU A 487 0.20 9.61 17.54
N ASP A 488 0.45 10.71 18.23
CA ASP A 488 0.44 12.05 17.64
C ASP A 488 1.62 12.22 16.67
N TYR A 489 2.80 11.71 17.04
CA TYR A 489 3.97 11.67 16.15
C TYR A 489 3.73 10.77 14.93
N PHE A 490 3.08 9.62 15.09
CA PHE A 490 2.70 8.75 13.98
C PHE A 490 1.73 9.49 13.03
N LYS A 491 0.71 10.16 13.57
CA LYS A 491 -0.26 10.93 12.76
C LYS A 491 0.40 12.07 11.98
N GLN A 492 1.32 12.83 12.59
CA GLN A 492 2.07 13.87 11.88
C GLN A 492 2.89 13.30 10.72
N ASN A 493 3.45 12.10 10.87
CA ASN A 493 4.21 11.43 9.82
C ASN A 493 3.34 10.81 8.71
N LEU A 494 2.05 10.55 8.98
CA LEU A 494 1.10 10.06 7.98
C LEU A 494 0.75 11.10 6.90
N ASP A 495 1.04 12.38 7.12
CA ASP A 495 0.83 13.41 6.10
C ASP A 495 1.59 13.08 4.80
N SER A 496 2.79 12.51 4.91
CA SER A 496 3.57 12.02 3.76
C SER A 496 2.85 10.92 2.96
N LEU A 497 2.13 10.04 3.64
CA LEU A 497 1.34 8.97 3.05
C LEU A 497 0.07 9.53 2.36
N LEU A 498 -0.55 10.55 2.96
CA LEU A 498 -1.70 11.24 2.36
C LEU A 498 -1.36 11.87 1.01
N TYR A 499 -0.13 12.37 0.78
CA TYR A 499 0.28 12.86 -0.55
C TYR A 499 0.28 11.75 -1.60
N THR A 500 0.80 10.56 -1.27
CA THR A 500 0.85 9.42 -2.20
C THR A 500 -0.56 8.93 -2.53
N VAL A 501 -1.43 8.82 -1.52
CA VAL A 501 -2.84 8.46 -1.70
C VAL A 501 -3.57 9.50 -2.56
N SER A 502 -3.36 10.79 -2.31
CA SER A 502 -3.98 11.87 -3.08
C SER A 502 -3.58 11.83 -4.56
N LEU A 503 -2.30 11.53 -4.84
CA LEU A 503 -1.81 11.34 -6.19
C LEU A 503 -2.48 10.14 -6.88
N MET A 504 -2.64 9.01 -6.18
CA MET A 504 -3.34 7.84 -6.72
C MET A 504 -4.82 8.14 -7.03
N VAL A 505 -5.50 8.85 -6.13
CA VAL A 505 -6.89 9.28 -6.34
C VAL A 505 -6.99 10.22 -7.54
N LEU A 506 -6.06 11.17 -7.70
CA LEU A 506 -6.00 12.07 -8.84
C LEU A 506 -5.86 11.28 -10.16
N PHE A 507 -4.93 10.34 -10.24
CA PHE A 507 -4.76 9.53 -11.45
C PHE A 507 -5.97 8.63 -11.74
N ALA A 508 -6.58 8.02 -10.71
CA ALA A 508 -7.80 7.23 -10.86
C ALA A 508 -8.96 8.11 -11.38
N ALA A 509 -9.07 9.35 -10.90
CA ALA A 509 -10.06 10.32 -11.35
C ALA A 509 -9.85 10.76 -12.81
N LEU A 510 -8.61 11.11 -13.19
CA LEU A 510 -8.24 11.45 -14.57
C LEU A 510 -8.57 10.32 -15.54
N LEU A 511 -8.26 9.09 -15.14
CA LEU A 511 -8.52 7.90 -15.92
C LEU A 511 -10.02 7.62 -16.11
N GLY A 512 -10.78 7.67 -15.01
CA GLY A 512 -12.24 7.51 -15.06
C GLY A 512 -12.89 8.57 -15.95
N PHE A 513 -12.46 9.82 -15.81
CA PHE A 513 -12.90 10.91 -16.67
C PHE A 513 -12.56 10.66 -18.14
N ALA A 514 -11.33 10.28 -18.48
CA ALA A 514 -10.89 10.03 -19.86
C ALA A 514 -11.71 8.93 -20.56
N ILE A 515 -12.00 7.84 -19.85
CA ILE A 515 -12.80 6.72 -20.38
C ILE A 515 -14.23 7.15 -20.66
N VAL A 516 -14.84 7.85 -19.70
CA VAL A 516 -16.22 8.28 -19.81
C VAL A 516 -16.37 9.40 -20.85
N TYR A 517 -15.41 10.33 -20.91
CA TYR A 517 -15.30 11.35 -21.95
C TYR A 517 -15.27 10.71 -23.35
N ASN A 518 -14.32 9.79 -23.57
CA ASN A 518 -14.20 9.09 -24.85
C ASN A 518 -15.51 8.38 -25.20
N THR A 519 -16.11 7.68 -24.25
CA THR A 519 -17.38 6.98 -24.44
C THR A 519 -18.52 7.92 -24.86
N ALA A 520 -18.64 9.08 -24.20
CA ALA A 520 -19.66 10.09 -24.49
C ALA A 520 -19.49 10.68 -25.89
N VAL A 521 -18.27 11.10 -26.24
CA VAL A 521 -17.93 11.62 -27.58
C VAL A 521 -18.20 10.57 -28.67
N ILE A 522 -17.91 9.30 -28.39
CA ILE A 522 -18.21 8.21 -29.32
C ILE A 522 -19.72 8.06 -29.50
N ASN A 523 -20.49 8.04 -28.41
CA ASN A 523 -21.95 7.86 -28.44
C ASN A 523 -22.63 8.97 -29.24
N PHE A 524 -22.15 10.21 -29.07
CA PHE A 524 -22.66 11.37 -29.77
C PHE A 524 -22.36 11.30 -31.28
N ASN A 525 -21.09 11.17 -31.67
CA ASN A 525 -20.69 11.20 -33.09
C ASN A 525 -21.28 10.05 -33.91
N GLU A 526 -21.41 8.84 -33.34
CA GLU A 526 -21.99 7.69 -34.06
C GLU A 526 -23.50 7.86 -34.30
N ARG A 527 -24.20 8.57 -33.42
CA ARG A 527 -25.65 8.79 -33.52
C ARG A 527 -26.03 10.17 -34.01
N LYS A 528 -25.07 11.01 -34.38
CA LYS A 528 -25.31 12.42 -34.74
C LYS A 528 -26.45 12.61 -35.75
N ARG A 529 -26.57 11.73 -36.75
CA ARG A 529 -27.70 11.72 -37.71
C ARG A 529 -29.03 11.30 -37.10
N GLU A 530 -29.06 10.22 -36.31
CA GLU A 530 -30.28 9.77 -35.61
C GLU A 530 -30.78 10.85 -34.63
N LEU A 531 -29.86 11.53 -33.94
CA LEU A 531 -30.16 12.62 -33.02
C LEU A 531 -30.69 13.83 -33.79
N ALA A 532 -30.09 14.18 -34.93
CA ALA A 532 -30.57 15.26 -35.80
C ALA A 532 -31.97 14.97 -36.37
N SER A 533 -32.27 13.73 -36.77
CA SER A 533 -33.61 13.37 -37.22
C SER A 533 -34.66 13.46 -36.10
N LEU A 534 -34.31 13.07 -34.87
CA LEU A 534 -35.22 13.22 -33.72
C LEU A 534 -35.52 14.69 -33.41
N LEU A 535 -34.49 15.55 -33.48
CA LEU A 535 -34.67 16.99 -33.25
C LEU A 535 -35.55 17.62 -34.34
N MET A 536 -35.41 17.22 -35.61
CA MET A 536 -36.29 17.68 -36.70
C MET A 536 -37.72 17.17 -36.58
N LEU A 537 -37.92 16.00 -35.95
CA LEU A 537 -39.25 15.47 -35.61
C LEU A 537 -39.91 16.19 -34.41
N GLY A 538 -39.28 17.24 -33.87
CA GLY A 538 -39.82 18.07 -32.80
C GLY A 538 -39.39 17.68 -31.39
N PHE A 539 -38.49 16.70 -31.22
CA PHE A 539 -37.94 16.39 -29.90
C PHE A 539 -37.05 17.52 -29.40
N THR A 540 -37.06 17.77 -28.10
CA THR A 540 -36.19 18.77 -27.47
C THR A 540 -34.77 18.21 -27.28
N ALA A 541 -33.78 19.11 -27.25
CA ALA A 541 -32.39 18.72 -26.95
C ALA A 541 -32.24 18.01 -25.60
N ARG A 542 -33.11 18.29 -24.61
CA ARG A 542 -33.13 17.60 -23.32
C ARG A 542 -33.64 16.17 -23.43
N GLU A 543 -34.69 15.91 -24.20
CA GLU A 543 -35.22 14.56 -24.42
C GLU A 543 -34.19 13.68 -25.15
N VAL A 544 -33.54 14.24 -26.16
CA VAL A 544 -32.49 13.58 -26.93
C VAL A 544 -31.24 13.31 -26.07
N ALA A 545 -30.81 14.27 -25.24
CA ALA A 545 -29.75 14.05 -24.27
C ALA A 545 -30.11 12.97 -23.24
N GLY A 546 -31.37 12.91 -22.80
CA GLY A 546 -31.88 11.89 -21.90
C GLY A 546 -31.78 10.47 -22.48
N LEU A 547 -31.95 10.31 -23.80
CA LEU A 547 -31.75 9.02 -24.47
C LEU A 547 -30.28 8.57 -24.44
N LEU A 548 -29.34 9.49 -24.69
CA LEU A 548 -27.90 9.23 -24.57
C LEU A 548 -27.50 8.91 -23.13
N HIS A 549 -28.06 9.64 -22.16
CA HIS A 549 -27.80 9.41 -20.75
C HIS A 549 -28.17 7.99 -20.31
N ARG A 550 -29.33 7.49 -20.73
CA ARG A 550 -29.80 6.14 -20.42
C ARG A 550 -28.84 5.07 -20.94
N VAL A 551 -28.24 5.27 -22.12
CA VAL A 551 -27.23 4.37 -22.68
C VAL A 551 -25.96 4.39 -21.83
N THR A 552 -25.50 5.58 -21.44
CA THR A 552 -24.31 5.73 -20.59
C THR A 552 -24.52 5.10 -19.22
N ILE A 553 -25.68 5.31 -18.58
CA ILE A 553 -26.01 4.65 -17.29
C ILE A 553 -25.98 3.14 -17.46
N LEU A 554 -26.60 2.61 -18.52
CA LEU A 554 -26.67 1.16 -18.74
C LEU A 554 -25.28 0.52 -18.91
N GLN A 555 -24.31 1.26 -19.45
CA GLN A 555 -22.92 0.85 -19.61
C GLN A 555 -22.09 1.01 -18.33
N ALA A 556 -22.22 2.16 -17.68
CA ALA A 556 -21.35 2.57 -16.59
C ALA A 556 -21.81 2.04 -15.23
N LEU A 557 -23.12 1.94 -14.97
CA LEU A 557 -23.64 1.47 -13.69
C LEU A 557 -23.19 0.04 -13.35
N PRO A 558 -23.26 -0.95 -14.27
CA PRO A 558 -22.68 -2.27 -13.99
C PRO A 558 -21.16 -2.20 -13.83
N GLY A 559 -20.50 -1.23 -14.47
CA GLY A 559 -19.07 -0.99 -14.32
C GLY A 559 -18.73 -0.52 -12.91
N VAL A 560 -19.51 0.42 -12.36
CA VAL A 560 -19.38 0.84 -10.96
C VAL A 560 -19.60 -0.35 -10.03
N LEU A 561 -20.69 -1.11 -10.22
CA LEU A 561 -21.04 -2.26 -9.38
C LEU A 561 -19.96 -3.35 -9.39
N LEU A 562 -19.38 -3.67 -10.54
CA LEU A 562 -18.28 -4.64 -10.68
C LEU A 562 -16.93 -4.05 -10.28
N GLY A 563 -16.78 -2.73 -10.34
CA GLY A 563 -15.57 -2.02 -9.94
C GLY A 563 -15.31 -2.09 -8.44
N LEU A 564 -16.36 -2.06 -7.62
CA LEU A 564 -16.24 -2.19 -6.17
C LEU A 564 -15.56 -3.51 -5.72
N PRO A 565 -16.03 -4.72 -6.11
CA PRO A 565 -15.36 -5.97 -5.76
C PRO A 565 -14.00 -6.10 -6.45
N LEU A 566 -13.82 -5.60 -7.68
CA LEU A 566 -12.50 -5.57 -8.32
C LEU A 566 -11.50 -4.75 -7.49
N GLY A 567 -11.93 -3.61 -6.97
CA GLY A 567 -11.14 -2.75 -6.10
C GLY A 567 -10.68 -3.45 -4.83
N TYR A 568 -11.51 -4.32 -4.25
CA TYR A 568 -11.09 -5.17 -3.13
C TYR A 568 -9.97 -6.13 -3.51
N PHE A 569 -10.06 -6.81 -4.66
CA PHE A 569 -8.99 -7.70 -5.13
C PHE A 569 -7.69 -6.93 -5.43
N MET A 570 -7.80 -5.73 -6.01
CA MET A 570 -6.64 -4.86 -6.25
C MET A 570 -6.00 -4.40 -4.93
N ALA A 571 -6.79 -3.95 -3.97
CA ALA A 571 -6.33 -3.55 -2.64
C ALA A 571 -5.65 -4.71 -1.91
N ARG A 572 -6.22 -5.91 -1.95
CA ARG A 572 -5.62 -7.12 -1.38
C ARG A 572 -4.30 -7.49 -2.04
N GLY A 573 -4.23 -7.43 -3.37
CA GLY A 573 -2.99 -7.67 -4.12
C GLY A 573 -1.89 -6.66 -3.77
N TYR A 574 -2.26 -5.38 -3.68
CA TYR A 574 -1.34 -4.32 -3.26
C TYR A 574 -0.87 -4.50 -1.80
N ALA A 575 -1.78 -4.80 -0.88
CA ALA A 575 -1.45 -5.03 0.52
C ALA A 575 -0.49 -6.22 0.72
N GLN A 576 -0.66 -7.30 -0.05
CA GLN A 576 0.25 -8.43 -0.05
C GLN A 576 1.62 -8.07 -0.63
N ALA A 577 1.67 -7.25 -1.68
CA ALA A 577 2.91 -6.83 -2.32
C ALA A 577 3.75 -5.89 -1.45
N VAL A 578 3.11 -5.08 -0.58
CA VAL A 578 3.77 -4.09 0.27
C VAL A 578 4.05 -4.60 1.69
N SER A 579 3.41 -5.69 2.12
CA SER A 579 3.66 -6.29 3.44
C SER A 579 5.10 -6.80 3.56
N SER A 580 5.79 -6.45 4.64
CA SER A 580 7.17 -6.86 4.93
C SER A 580 7.25 -7.62 6.25
N ASP A 581 8.40 -8.13 6.67
CA ASP A 581 8.54 -8.80 7.98
C ASP A 581 8.20 -7.91 9.18
N LEU A 582 8.39 -6.60 9.08
CA LEU A 582 8.20 -5.65 10.18
C LEU A 582 6.75 -5.20 10.36
N PHE A 583 5.98 -5.08 9.27
CA PHE A 583 4.59 -4.64 9.31
C PHE A 583 3.71 -5.45 8.35
N SER A 584 2.45 -5.65 8.73
CA SER A 584 1.43 -6.26 7.88
C SER A 584 0.40 -5.21 7.52
N LEU A 585 0.14 -5.01 6.21
CA LEU A 585 -0.91 -4.10 5.77
C LEU A 585 -2.22 -4.90 5.64
N PRO A 586 -3.24 -4.65 6.49
CA PRO A 586 -4.49 -5.37 6.41
C PRO A 586 -5.32 -4.89 5.21
N ALA A 587 -5.92 -5.82 4.47
CA ALA A 587 -6.82 -5.53 3.36
C ALA A 587 -8.26 -5.26 3.86
N VAL A 588 -8.39 -4.28 4.76
CA VAL A 588 -9.68 -3.84 5.32
C VAL A 588 -10.15 -2.61 4.57
N ILE A 589 -11.41 -2.63 4.12
CA ILE A 589 -12.04 -1.54 3.38
C ILE A 589 -13.36 -1.20 4.07
N TYR A 590 -13.52 0.06 4.46
CA TYR A 590 -14.73 0.51 5.12
C TYR A 590 -15.87 0.73 4.12
N PRO A 591 -17.14 0.56 4.54
CA PRO A 591 -18.30 0.85 3.70
C PRO A 591 -18.29 2.27 3.11
N ALA A 592 -17.76 3.25 3.86
CA ALA A 592 -17.61 4.63 3.39
C ALA A 592 -16.71 4.74 2.16
N THR A 593 -15.64 3.94 2.06
CA THR A 593 -14.73 3.94 0.91
C THR A 593 -15.40 3.39 -0.34
N TYR A 594 -16.22 2.34 -0.20
CA TYR A 594 -17.06 1.88 -1.30
C TYR A 594 -18.07 2.95 -1.73
N LEU A 595 -18.66 3.67 -0.78
CA LEU A 595 -19.56 4.78 -1.07
C LEU A 595 -18.84 5.92 -1.83
N TYR A 596 -17.66 6.35 -1.39
CA TYR A 596 -16.88 7.39 -2.07
C TYR A 596 -16.46 6.97 -3.47
N ALA A 597 -16.02 5.73 -3.66
CA ALA A 597 -15.67 5.21 -4.98
C ALA A 597 -16.91 5.10 -5.90
N ALA A 598 -18.07 4.68 -5.36
CA ALA A 598 -19.32 4.66 -6.11
C ALA A 598 -19.78 6.07 -6.49
N LEU A 599 -19.70 7.03 -5.58
CA LEU A 599 -19.98 8.45 -5.85
C LEU A 599 -19.03 9.02 -6.91
N GLY A 600 -17.74 8.67 -6.88
CA GLY A 600 -16.79 9.01 -7.94
C GLY A 600 -17.19 8.43 -9.30
N GLY A 601 -17.61 7.17 -9.32
CA GLY A 601 -18.17 6.53 -10.52
C GLY A 601 -19.42 7.25 -11.07
N ILE A 602 -20.35 7.61 -10.18
CA ILE A 602 -21.57 8.38 -10.53
C ILE A 602 -21.20 9.78 -11.03
N LEU A 603 -20.21 10.43 -10.42
CA LEU A 603 -19.71 11.72 -10.86
C LEU A 603 -19.16 11.66 -12.29
N PHE A 604 -18.44 10.58 -12.65
CA PHE A 604 -18.01 10.39 -14.04
C PHE A 604 -19.22 10.28 -14.99
N ILE A 605 -20.26 9.52 -14.61
CA ILE A 605 -21.49 9.39 -15.41
C ILE A 605 -22.18 10.75 -15.58
N ALA A 606 -22.26 11.55 -14.51
CA ALA A 606 -22.83 12.89 -14.53
C ALA A 606 -22.02 13.84 -15.43
N ALA A 607 -20.68 13.79 -15.36
CA ALA A 607 -19.80 14.55 -16.23
C ALA A 607 -20.03 14.19 -17.72
N ALA A 608 -20.17 12.91 -18.04
CA ALA A 608 -20.53 12.46 -19.40
C ALA A 608 -21.84 13.07 -19.89
N HIS A 609 -22.86 13.11 -19.02
CA HIS A 609 -24.15 13.67 -19.36
C HIS A 609 -24.06 15.16 -19.67
N LEU A 610 -23.40 15.94 -18.81
CA LEU A 610 -23.22 17.38 -19.01
C LEU A 610 -22.50 17.67 -20.34
N LEU A 611 -21.50 16.86 -20.69
CA LEU A 611 -20.79 16.99 -21.95
C LEU A 611 -21.69 16.68 -23.16
N ALA A 612 -22.49 15.62 -23.10
CA ALA A 612 -23.42 15.27 -24.17
C ALA A 612 -24.47 16.39 -24.41
N VAL A 613 -24.99 16.98 -23.33
CA VAL A 613 -25.92 18.12 -23.40
C VAL A 613 -25.26 19.34 -24.04
N ARG A 614 -24.01 19.66 -23.68
CA ARG A 614 -23.26 20.77 -24.27
C ARG A 614 -23.05 20.57 -25.77
N GLN A 615 -22.62 19.38 -26.19
CA GLN A 615 -22.40 19.08 -27.61
C GLN A 615 -23.70 19.13 -28.44
N LEU A 616 -24.83 18.69 -27.86
CA LEU A 616 -26.15 18.77 -28.52
C LEU A 616 -26.61 20.20 -28.79
N ARG A 617 -26.31 21.14 -27.90
CA ARG A 617 -26.69 22.56 -28.07
C ARG A 617 -25.87 23.30 -29.12
N GLN A 618 -24.68 22.80 -29.46
CA GLN A 618 -23.76 23.40 -30.42
C GLN A 618 -23.90 22.82 -31.84
N LEU A 619 -24.86 21.92 -32.07
CA LEU A 619 -25.09 21.34 -33.38
C LEU A 619 -25.84 22.32 -34.30
N ASP A 620 -25.24 22.66 -35.44
CA ASP A 620 -25.96 23.25 -36.56
C ASP A 620 -26.69 22.15 -37.34
N PHE A 621 -28.02 22.15 -37.27
CA PHE A 621 -28.87 21.05 -37.74
C PHE A 621 -28.92 20.95 -39.27
N ALA A 622 -28.78 22.07 -39.98
CA ALA A 622 -28.86 22.11 -41.44
C ALA A 622 -27.60 21.52 -42.10
N GLU A 623 -26.45 21.65 -41.45
CA GLU A 623 -25.16 21.21 -41.98
C GLU A 623 -24.96 19.68 -41.89
N VAL A 624 -25.58 19.04 -40.89
CA VAL A 624 -25.42 17.59 -40.64
C VAL A 624 -26.08 16.72 -41.71
N LEU A 625 -27.17 17.22 -42.32
CA LEU A 625 -27.86 16.51 -43.40
C LEU A 625 -27.30 16.83 -44.80
N LYS A 626 -26.76 18.03 -45.02
CA LYS A 626 -26.14 18.42 -46.31
C LYS A 626 -24.87 17.64 -46.65
N ASN A 627 -24.16 17.09 -45.67
CA ASN A 627 -22.82 16.51 -45.85
C ASN A 627 -22.77 15.09 -46.47
N LYS A 628 -23.72 14.72 -47.33
CA LYS A 628 -23.66 13.55 -48.23
C LYS A 628 -24.75 13.71 -49.31
N ASP A 629 -24.53 14.63 -50.23
CA ASP A 629 -24.87 14.41 -51.63
C ASP A 629 -23.57 14.42 -52.43
#